data_AF-A0AAW1LD07-F1
#
_entry.id   AF-A0AAW1LD07-F1
#
_cell.length_a   1.000
_cell.length_b   1.000
_cell.length_c   1.000
_cell.angle_alpha   90.00
_cell.angle_beta   90.00
_cell.angle_gamma   90.00
#
_symmetry.space_group_name_H-M   'P 1'
#
loop_
_entity.id
_entity.type
_entity.pdbx_description
1 polymer ?
#
loop_
_entity_poly.entity_id
_entity_poly.type
_entity_poly.pdbx_seq_one_letter_code
_entity_poly.pdbx_strand_id
1 'polypeptide(L)'
;MTVGMENLNPQNDPGLWPIKITDVDRTDIVLKGPIRVKVDLFPCRIFGLENTKIGSSEGACDWKHLGDYLKSHESSRQHKDCMLKWINLENGLKSCSTIDSLAQSQFEQERQRWGDILERLLAIVNFLASHNLAFRGHREKLTSDSDSRETSANFIYLVKLIARLDPVLRLYLKQVKDKTISDHCIGKNIQNELIQLMASHVKTQIVQKTINNKYSK
;
A
#
# COMPACT_ATOMS: atom_id res chain seq x y z
N MET A 1 34.91 -19.19 26.71
CA MET A 1 34.98 -18.19 25.64
C MET A 1 33.90 -17.16 25.92
N THR A 2 34.27 -16.12 26.65
CA THR A 2 33.40 -14.99 26.99
C THR A 2 33.25 -14.12 25.76
N VAL A 3 32.02 -14.05 25.25
CA VAL A 3 31.65 -13.18 24.13
C VAL A 3 32.01 -11.74 24.53
N GLY A 4 32.94 -11.13 23.79
CA GLY A 4 33.37 -9.76 23.98
C GLY A 4 32.19 -8.80 23.77
N MET A 5 32.02 -7.90 24.73
CA MET A 5 30.99 -6.86 24.75
C MET A 5 31.36 -5.72 23.78
N GLU A 6 31.24 -5.96 22.47
CA GLU A 6 31.40 -4.89 21.46
C GLU A 6 30.11 -4.07 21.24
N ASN A 7 29.03 -4.32 22.00
CA ASN A 7 27.69 -3.81 21.67
C ASN A 7 26.91 -3.18 22.85
N LEU A 8 27.58 -2.53 23.79
CA LEU A 8 26.88 -1.59 24.69
C LEU A 8 26.66 -0.25 23.95
N ASN A 9 25.64 -0.24 23.08
CA ASN A 9 25.17 0.98 22.46
C ASN A 9 24.36 1.78 23.51
N PRO A 10 24.69 3.04 23.83
CA PRO A 10 23.90 3.89 24.73
C PRO A 10 22.47 4.18 24.23
N GLN A 11 22.14 3.83 22.98
CA GLN A 11 20.77 3.82 22.46
C GLN A 11 19.99 2.55 22.83
N ASN A 12 20.64 1.50 23.36
CA ASN A 12 19.98 0.28 23.79
C ASN A 12 19.38 0.44 25.19
N ASP A 13 18.20 -0.15 25.38
CA ASP A 13 17.46 -0.16 26.65
C ASP A 13 18.33 -0.63 27.83
N PRO A 14 18.51 0.19 28.89
CA PRO A 14 19.23 -0.19 30.10
C PRO A 14 18.67 -1.44 30.79
N GLY A 15 17.40 -1.77 30.59
CA GLY A 15 16.78 -3.00 31.07
C GLY A 15 17.32 -4.27 30.42
N LEU A 16 18.04 -4.16 29.30
CA LEU A 16 18.70 -5.26 28.60
C LEU A 16 20.19 -5.37 28.91
N TRP A 17 20.72 -4.55 29.82
CA TRP A 17 22.13 -4.55 30.15
C TRP A 17 22.51 -5.76 31.02
N PRO A 18 23.78 -6.23 30.94
CA PRO A 18 24.27 -7.31 31.79
C PRO A 18 24.19 -6.94 33.28
N ILE A 19 23.87 -7.92 34.13
CA ILE A 19 23.76 -7.76 35.59
C ILE A 19 25.07 -7.24 36.23
N LYS A 20 26.22 -7.54 35.60
CA LYS A 20 27.54 -7.02 36.00
C LYS A 20 28.11 -6.12 34.91
N ILE A 21 28.28 -4.85 35.25
CA ILE A 21 28.88 -3.81 34.40
C ILE A 21 30.35 -3.64 34.83
N THR A 22 31.28 -3.61 33.88
CA THR A 22 32.71 -3.42 34.16
C THR A 22 33.06 -1.93 34.34
N ASP A 23 34.22 -1.61 34.91
CA ASP A 23 34.63 -0.21 35.11
C ASP A 23 34.88 0.54 33.80
N VAL A 24 35.27 -0.19 32.74
CA VAL A 24 35.42 0.36 31.38
C VAL A 24 34.05 0.77 30.84
N ASP A 25 33.05 -0.10 30.95
CA ASP A 25 31.67 0.19 30.53
C ASP A 25 31.08 1.36 31.33
N ARG A 26 31.35 1.43 32.64
CA ARG A 26 30.91 2.56 33.48
C ARG A 26 31.48 3.89 32.98
N THR A 27 32.77 3.90 32.64
CA THR A 27 33.45 5.12 32.16
C THR A 27 32.87 5.57 30.82
N ASP A 28 32.61 4.62 29.91
CA ASP A 28 32.00 4.89 28.61
C ASP A 28 30.55 5.41 28.74
N ILE A 29 29.74 4.83 29.63
CA ILE A 29 28.38 5.30 29.95
C ILE A 29 28.41 6.74 30.49
N VAL A 30 29.34 7.06 31.38
CA VAL A 30 29.49 8.41 31.96
C VAL A 30 29.90 9.43 30.90
N LEU A 31 30.82 9.08 30.00
CA LEU A 31 31.26 9.95 28.91
C LEU A 31 30.15 10.24 27.88
N LYS A 32 29.25 9.27 27.65
CA LYS A 32 28.13 9.38 26.68
C LYS A 32 26.96 10.22 27.18
N GLY A 33 26.90 10.54 28.48
CA GLY A 33 25.85 11.37 29.08
C GLY A 33 24.51 10.65 29.30
N PRO A 34 23.47 11.36 29.78
CA PRO A 34 22.20 10.75 30.17
C PRO A 34 21.45 10.13 28.98
N ILE A 35 21.14 8.84 29.10
CA ILE A 35 20.33 8.10 28.12
C ILE A 35 18.90 8.63 28.14
N ARG A 36 18.40 9.01 26.95
CA ARG A 36 17.02 9.45 26.73
C ARG A 36 16.18 8.25 26.34
N VAL A 37 15.18 7.91 27.15
CA VAL A 37 14.18 6.89 26.77
C VAL A 37 13.19 7.53 25.83
N LYS A 38 13.03 6.96 24.63
CA LYS A 38 12.00 7.39 23.70
C LYS A 38 10.64 6.93 24.22
N VAL A 39 9.79 7.87 24.62
CA VAL A 39 8.45 7.59 25.11
C VAL A 39 7.46 7.90 23.99
N ASP A 40 7.13 6.88 23.19
CA ASP A 40 6.14 7.00 22.13
C ASP A 40 4.73 6.73 22.68
N LEU A 41 4.07 7.77 23.21
CA LEU A 41 2.68 7.68 23.68
C LEU A 41 1.72 8.08 22.55
N PHE A 42 1.31 7.06 21.79
CA PHE A 42 0.14 7.16 20.93
C PHE A 42 -1.12 7.30 21.80
N PRO A 43 -2.08 8.22 21.50
CA PRO A 43 -2.23 9.07 20.31
C PRO A 43 -1.67 10.51 20.46
N CYS A 44 -1.10 10.86 21.62
CA CYS A 44 -0.52 12.19 21.87
C CYS A 44 0.60 12.58 20.90
N ARG A 45 1.32 11.61 20.36
CA ARG A 45 2.32 11.85 19.31
C ARG A 45 1.72 12.38 18.00
N ILE A 46 0.45 12.06 17.70
CA ILE A 46 -0.20 12.45 16.45
C ILE A 46 -0.99 13.75 16.62
N PHE A 47 -1.65 13.95 17.76
CA PHE A 47 -2.56 15.08 17.97
C PHE A 47 -2.10 16.08 19.03
N GLY A 48 -0.99 15.80 19.71
CA GLY A 48 -0.42 16.64 20.75
C GLY A 48 0.34 17.84 20.18
N LEU A 49 0.58 18.83 21.04
CA LEU A 49 1.39 20.00 20.71
C LEU A 49 2.88 19.67 20.90
N GLU A 50 3.72 20.20 20.01
CA GLU A 50 5.19 19.99 19.98
C GLU A 50 5.90 20.34 21.31
N ASN A 51 5.26 21.15 22.16
CA ASN A 51 5.82 21.65 23.41
C ASN A 51 5.68 20.69 24.61
N THR A 52 5.18 19.47 24.40
CA THR A 52 5.12 18.46 25.47
C THR A 52 6.22 17.43 25.29
N LYS A 53 7.02 17.16 26.34
CA LYS A 53 8.13 16.18 26.32
C LYS A 53 7.70 14.75 25.93
N ILE A 54 6.40 14.49 25.83
CA ILE A 54 5.78 13.20 25.51
C ILE A 54 5.34 13.10 24.04
N GLY A 55 5.49 14.16 23.24
CA GLY A 55 5.35 14.13 21.78
C GLY A 55 6.64 14.46 21.03
N SER A 56 7.64 15.02 21.71
CA SER A 56 8.92 15.39 21.12
C SER A 56 9.81 14.17 20.87
N SER A 57 10.56 14.17 19.76
CA SER A 57 11.57 13.18 19.42
C SER A 57 12.73 13.08 20.43
N GLU A 58 12.77 13.97 21.43
CA GLU A 58 13.87 14.12 22.40
C GLU A 58 13.82 13.17 23.60
N GLY A 59 12.70 12.48 23.86
CA GLY A 59 12.58 11.50 24.95
C GLY A 59 12.74 12.05 26.37
N ALA A 60 12.72 11.17 27.38
CA ALA A 60 12.84 11.52 28.79
C ALA A 60 14.24 11.16 29.35
N CYS A 61 14.92 12.12 29.99
CA CYS A 61 16.22 11.91 30.66
C CYS A 61 16.09 11.49 32.14
N ASP A 62 14.93 11.71 32.77
CA ASP A 62 14.71 11.44 34.20
C ASP A 62 13.93 10.13 34.38
N TRP A 63 14.63 9.01 34.21
CA TRP A 63 14.06 7.67 34.30
C TRP A 63 13.54 7.34 35.71
N LYS A 64 14.11 7.95 36.76
CA LYS A 64 13.71 7.73 38.16
C LYS A 64 12.29 8.21 38.43
N HIS A 65 11.88 9.32 37.82
CA HIS A 65 10.54 9.88 37.95
C HIS A 65 9.64 9.60 36.74
N LEU A 66 10.09 8.76 35.80
CA LEU A 66 9.36 8.47 34.58
C LEU A 66 7.97 7.89 34.87
N GLY A 67 7.85 7.00 35.85
CA GLY A 67 6.55 6.42 36.22
C GLY A 67 5.54 7.47 36.71
N ASP A 68 5.96 8.40 37.56
CA ASP A 68 5.10 9.48 38.05
C ASP A 68 4.78 10.48 36.95
N TYR A 69 5.75 10.74 36.07
CA TYR A 69 5.56 11.58 34.90
C TYR A 69 4.52 10.98 33.95
N LEU A 70 4.60 9.69 33.63
CA LEU A 70 3.62 8.96 32.81
C LEU A 70 2.21 9.01 33.42
N LYS A 71 2.08 8.77 34.73
CA LYS A 71 0.79 8.87 35.43
C LYS A 71 0.21 10.28 35.37
N SER A 72 1.03 11.30 35.56
CA SER A 72 0.59 12.70 35.46
C SER A 72 0.19 13.07 34.02
N HIS A 73 0.87 12.49 33.03
CA HIS A 73 0.52 12.69 31.62
C HIS A 73 -0.79 12.01 31.25
N GLU A 74 -0.98 10.75 31.60
CA GLU A 74 -2.19 9.99 31.27
C GLU A 74 -3.44 10.66 31.87
N SER A 75 -3.31 11.24 33.06
CA SER A 75 -4.38 12.00 33.72
C SER A 75 -4.56 13.43 33.20
N SER A 76 -3.59 13.95 32.43
CA SER A 76 -3.59 15.31 31.89
C SER A 76 -4.76 15.57 30.93
N ARG A 77 -5.18 16.83 30.85
CA ARG A 77 -6.22 17.25 29.90
C ARG A 77 -5.75 17.06 28.45
N GLN A 78 -4.48 17.35 28.18
CA GLN A 78 -3.89 17.21 26.85
C GLN A 78 -3.97 15.78 26.34
N HIS A 79 -3.66 14.79 27.20
CA HIS A 79 -3.78 13.37 26.83
C HIS A 79 -5.23 13.01 26.50
N LYS A 80 -6.17 13.40 27.35
CA LYS A 80 -7.61 13.15 27.14
C LYS A 80 -8.13 13.79 25.85
N ASP A 81 -7.71 15.01 25.55
CA ASP A 81 -8.08 15.71 24.31
C ASP A 81 -7.51 14.98 23.07
N CYS A 82 -6.28 14.47 23.14
CA CYS A 82 -5.68 13.67 22.06
C CYS A 82 -6.41 12.32 21.88
N MET A 83 -6.78 11.66 22.99
CA MET A 83 -7.58 10.44 22.97
C MET A 83 -8.95 10.68 22.33
N LEU A 84 -9.64 11.77 22.67
CA LEU A 84 -10.91 12.13 22.06
C LEU A 84 -10.79 12.38 20.56
N LYS A 85 -9.75 13.10 20.12
CA LYS A 85 -9.47 13.30 18.69
C LYS A 85 -9.23 11.97 17.96
N TRP A 86 -8.48 11.06 18.57
CA TRP A 86 -8.23 9.72 18.02
C TRP A 86 -9.54 8.92 17.89
N ILE A 87 -10.35 8.86 18.94
CA ILE A 87 -11.64 8.15 18.93
C ILE A 87 -12.57 8.74 17.86
N ASN A 88 -12.62 10.07 17.75
CA ASN A 88 -13.42 10.74 16.73
C ASN A 88 -12.94 10.43 15.30
N LEU A 89 -11.62 10.38 15.09
CA LEU A 89 -11.05 9.95 13.80
C LEU A 89 -11.40 8.49 13.50
N GLU A 90 -11.20 7.59 14.46
CA GLU A 90 -11.52 6.16 14.29
C GLU A 90 -13.00 5.96 13.93
N ASN A 91 -13.89 6.65 14.64
CA ASN A 91 -15.32 6.62 14.34
C ASN A 91 -15.60 7.19 12.95
N GLY A 92 -15.01 8.35 12.62
CA GLY A 92 -15.18 8.98 11.31
C GLY A 92 -14.68 8.12 10.15
N LEU A 93 -13.60 7.37 10.33
CA LEU A 93 -13.08 6.42 9.35
C LEU A 93 -14.03 5.23 9.16
N LYS A 94 -14.65 4.73 10.24
CA LYS A 94 -15.66 3.65 10.16
C LYS A 94 -16.96 4.12 9.52
N SER A 95 -17.37 5.36 9.75
CA SER A 95 -18.62 5.93 9.24
C SER A 95 -18.48 6.73 7.95
N CYS A 96 -17.27 6.77 7.35
CA CYS A 96 -16.96 7.59 6.17
C CYS A 96 -17.43 9.06 6.32
N SER A 97 -17.21 9.67 7.47
CA SER A 97 -17.66 11.04 7.78
C SER A 97 -16.51 11.99 8.12
N THR A 98 -15.27 11.61 7.81
CA THR A 98 -14.12 12.50 7.90
C THR A 98 -14.21 13.63 6.87
N ILE A 99 -13.45 14.71 7.05
CA ILE A 99 -13.44 15.86 6.12
C ILE A 99 -13.09 15.42 4.69
N ASP A 100 -12.21 14.43 4.56
CA ASP A 100 -11.77 13.85 3.29
C ASP A 100 -12.67 12.71 2.78
N SER A 101 -13.76 12.37 3.47
CA SER A 101 -14.69 11.30 3.08
C SER A 101 -15.20 11.41 1.65
N LEU A 102 -15.51 12.62 1.19
CA LEU A 102 -15.92 12.87 -0.19
C LEU A 102 -14.81 12.51 -1.18
N ALA A 103 -13.57 12.94 -0.90
CA ALA A 103 -12.42 12.63 -1.74
C ALA A 103 -12.12 11.12 -1.72
N GLN A 104 -12.15 10.48 -0.55
CA GLN A 104 -11.99 9.02 -0.42
C GLN A 104 -13.06 8.27 -1.22
N SER A 105 -14.32 8.71 -1.16
CA SER A 105 -15.41 8.11 -1.94
C SER A 105 -15.18 8.25 -3.44
N GLN A 106 -14.69 9.40 -3.91
CA GLN A 106 -14.34 9.59 -5.32
C GLN A 106 -13.20 8.68 -5.76
N PHE A 107 -12.13 8.57 -4.97
CA PHE A 107 -11.03 7.63 -5.24
C PHE A 107 -11.52 6.19 -5.31
N GLU A 108 -12.41 5.79 -4.39
CA GLU A 108 -12.97 4.45 -4.37
C GLU A 108 -13.84 4.18 -5.61
N GLN A 109 -14.68 5.14 -6.00
CA GLN A 109 -15.49 5.04 -7.22
C GLN A 109 -14.63 4.92 -8.48
N GLU A 110 -13.53 5.68 -8.57
CA GLU A 110 -12.58 5.55 -9.69
C GLU A 110 -11.87 4.19 -9.66
N ARG A 111 -11.45 3.73 -8.48
CA ARG A 111 -10.83 2.41 -8.31
C ARG A 111 -11.76 1.30 -8.77
N GLN A 112 -13.02 1.34 -8.32
CA GLN A 112 -14.03 0.36 -8.72
C GLN A 112 -14.27 0.41 -10.24
N ARG A 113 -14.45 1.61 -10.79
CA ARG A 113 -14.64 1.79 -12.23
C ARG A 113 -13.48 1.23 -13.06
N TRP A 114 -12.23 1.45 -12.65
CA TRP A 114 -11.07 0.88 -13.33
C TRP A 114 -10.99 -0.63 -13.15
N GLY A 115 -11.32 -1.15 -11.97
CA GLY A 115 -11.45 -2.58 -11.72
C GLY A 115 -12.45 -3.25 -12.65
N ASP A 116 -13.63 -2.66 -12.80
CA ASP A 116 -14.70 -3.13 -13.68
C ASP A 116 -14.24 -3.18 -15.16
N ILE A 117 -13.54 -2.15 -15.63
CA ILE A 117 -12.98 -2.13 -16.99
C ILE A 117 -11.95 -3.25 -17.16
N LEU A 118 -11.00 -3.36 -16.22
CA LEU A 118 -9.91 -4.35 -16.28
C LEU A 118 -10.43 -5.79 -16.25
N GLU A 119 -11.46 -6.07 -15.46
CA GLU A 119 -12.10 -7.39 -15.40
C GLU A 119 -12.60 -7.83 -16.78
N ARG A 120 -13.26 -6.91 -17.49
CA ARG A 120 -13.81 -7.17 -18.84
C ARG A 120 -12.69 -7.36 -19.85
N LEU A 121 -11.62 -6.56 -19.77
CA LEU A 121 -10.44 -6.73 -20.63
C LEU A 121 -9.76 -8.07 -20.37
N LEU A 122 -9.64 -8.49 -19.10
CA LEU A 122 -9.08 -9.78 -18.72
C LEU A 122 -9.92 -10.95 -19.25
N ALA A 123 -11.25 -10.83 -19.20
CA ALA A 123 -12.16 -11.82 -19.78
C ALA A 123 -11.94 -11.98 -21.29
N ILE A 124 -11.74 -10.87 -22.01
CA ILE A 124 -11.39 -10.89 -23.44
C ILE A 124 -10.04 -11.57 -23.66
N VAL A 125 -9.02 -11.23 -22.86
CA VAL A 125 -7.69 -11.85 -22.97
C VAL A 125 -7.77 -13.36 -22.76
N ASN A 126 -8.49 -13.79 -21.71
CA ASN A 126 -8.69 -15.19 -21.39
C ASN A 126 -9.45 -15.94 -22.49
N PHE A 127 -10.49 -15.33 -23.05
CA PHE A 127 -11.23 -15.90 -24.17
C PHE A 127 -10.32 -16.14 -25.39
N LEU A 128 -9.55 -15.13 -25.78
CA LEU A 128 -8.62 -15.25 -26.91
C LEU A 128 -7.54 -16.30 -26.66
N ALA A 129 -6.94 -16.32 -25.46
CA ALA A 129 -5.94 -17.31 -25.06
C ALA A 129 -6.49 -18.74 -25.11
N SER A 130 -7.63 -18.99 -24.47
CA SER A 130 -8.24 -20.32 -24.36
C SER A 130 -8.67 -20.91 -25.70
N HIS A 131 -8.96 -20.05 -26.69
CA HIS A 131 -9.37 -20.46 -28.04
C HIS A 131 -8.23 -20.38 -29.06
N ASN A 132 -6.99 -20.13 -28.63
CA ASN A 132 -5.81 -19.96 -29.49
C ASN A 132 -6.01 -18.89 -30.60
N LEU A 133 -6.78 -17.85 -30.30
CA LEU A 133 -7.04 -16.75 -31.23
C LEU A 133 -5.92 -15.71 -31.11
N ALA A 134 -5.43 -15.24 -32.24
CA ALA A 134 -4.46 -14.16 -32.27
C ALA A 134 -5.05 -12.91 -31.60
N PHE A 135 -4.33 -12.31 -30.65
CA PHE A 135 -4.79 -11.09 -29.98
C PHE A 135 -4.79 -9.90 -30.93
N ARG A 136 -3.77 -9.83 -31.79
CA ARG A 136 -3.46 -8.70 -32.68
C ARG A 136 -3.62 -9.08 -34.15
N GLY A 137 -4.00 -8.10 -34.96
CA GLY A 137 -3.98 -8.17 -36.41
C GLY A 137 -2.70 -7.54 -36.99
N HIS A 138 -2.57 -7.50 -38.31
CA HIS A 138 -1.37 -6.97 -38.97
C HIS A 138 -1.18 -5.44 -38.77
N ARG A 139 -2.25 -4.70 -38.43
CA ARG A 139 -2.21 -3.26 -38.10
C ARG A 139 -3.12 -2.91 -36.93
N GLU A 140 -2.65 -2.06 -36.03
CA GLU A 140 -3.41 -1.55 -34.89
C GLU A 140 -3.66 -0.05 -35.02
N LYS A 141 -4.91 0.34 -35.26
CA LYS A 141 -5.39 1.71 -35.07
C LYS A 141 -6.69 1.67 -34.26
N LEU A 142 -6.72 2.43 -33.16
CA LEU A 142 -7.91 2.57 -32.32
C LEU A 142 -8.95 3.52 -32.93
N THR A 143 -8.48 4.47 -33.75
CA THR A 143 -9.28 5.50 -34.42
C THR A 143 -9.01 5.46 -35.92
N SER A 144 -9.85 4.78 -36.68
CA SER A 144 -9.95 5.03 -38.12
C SER A 144 -11.43 5.22 -38.43
N ASP A 145 -11.80 6.48 -38.72
CA ASP A 145 -13.09 6.86 -39.30
C ASP A 145 -13.19 6.48 -40.79
N SER A 146 -12.22 5.73 -41.31
CA SER A 146 -12.28 5.16 -42.64
C SER A 146 -12.81 3.74 -42.58
N ASP A 147 -13.76 3.45 -43.46
CA ASP A 147 -14.21 2.14 -43.95
C ASP A 147 -13.07 1.29 -44.57
N SER A 148 -11.82 1.51 -44.14
CA SER A 148 -10.71 0.65 -44.51
C SER A 148 -10.85 -0.64 -43.69
N ARG A 149 -11.03 -1.75 -44.40
CA ARG A 149 -10.87 -3.13 -43.93
C ARG A 149 -9.42 -3.40 -43.49
N GLU A 150 -8.87 -2.54 -42.64
CA GLU A 150 -7.59 -2.77 -41.96
C GLU A 150 -7.90 -3.67 -40.76
N THR A 151 -7.26 -4.84 -40.74
CA THR A 151 -7.51 -5.95 -39.82
C THR A 151 -7.33 -5.53 -38.37
N SER A 152 -8.36 -4.93 -37.76
CA SER A 152 -8.35 -4.59 -36.34
C SER A 152 -8.10 -5.87 -35.54
N ALA A 153 -7.23 -5.79 -34.55
CA ALA A 153 -6.91 -6.87 -33.63
C ALA A 153 -8.20 -7.55 -33.08
N ASN A 154 -8.23 -8.89 -32.99
CA ASN A 154 -9.39 -9.62 -32.44
C ASN A 154 -9.77 -9.09 -31.05
N PHE A 155 -8.78 -8.68 -30.26
CA PHE A 155 -8.98 -7.99 -29.00
C PHE A 155 -9.85 -6.72 -29.15
N ILE A 156 -9.51 -5.83 -30.07
CA ILE A 156 -10.25 -4.57 -30.30
C ILE A 156 -11.67 -4.87 -30.78
N TYR A 157 -11.85 -5.86 -31.66
CA TYR A 157 -13.18 -6.25 -32.11
C TYR A 157 -14.05 -6.78 -30.97
N LEU A 158 -13.51 -7.61 -30.09
CA LEU A 158 -14.22 -8.10 -28.91
C LEU A 158 -14.53 -6.97 -27.92
N VAL A 159 -13.60 -6.05 -27.68
CA VAL A 159 -13.86 -4.85 -26.84
C VAL A 159 -15.03 -4.06 -27.41
N LYS A 160 -15.03 -3.77 -28.73
CA LYS A 160 -16.12 -3.05 -29.41
C LYS A 160 -17.44 -3.83 -29.37
N LEU A 161 -17.39 -5.16 -29.48
CA LEU A 161 -18.57 -6.02 -29.42
C LEU A 161 -19.21 -5.99 -28.03
N ILE A 162 -18.41 -6.23 -26.98
CA ILE A 162 -18.89 -6.23 -25.60
C ILE A 162 -19.41 -4.84 -25.22
N ALA A 163 -18.75 -3.77 -25.65
CA ALA A 163 -19.21 -2.39 -25.41
C ALA A 163 -20.59 -2.06 -26.02
N ARG A 164 -21.13 -2.87 -26.94
CA ARG A 164 -22.53 -2.70 -27.39
C ARG A 164 -23.53 -3.12 -26.32
N LEU A 165 -23.16 -4.10 -25.51
CA LEU A 165 -24.01 -4.75 -24.52
C LEU A 165 -23.70 -4.25 -23.09
N ASP A 166 -22.43 -3.98 -22.79
CA ASP A 166 -21.94 -3.57 -21.48
C ASP A 166 -21.82 -2.04 -21.37
N PRO A 167 -22.53 -1.39 -20.42
CA PRO A 167 -22.49 0.06 -20.27
C PRO A 167 -21.13 0.59 -19.78
N VAL A 168 -20.36 -0.20 -19.03
CA VAL A 168 -19.05 0.21 -18.50
C VAL A 168 -18.05 0.42 -19.63
N LEU A 169 -17.86 -0.58 -20.49
CA LEU A 169 -16.98 -0.49 -21.65
C LEU A 169 -17.50 0.52 -22.68
N ARG A 170 -18.82 0.67 -22.81
CA ARG A 170 -19.42 1.71 -23.69
C ARG A 170 -19.01 3.11 -23.27
N LEU A 171 -19.17 3.44 -21.99
CA LEU A 171 -18.78 4.74 -21.45
C LEU A 171 -17.28 4.97 -21.58
N TYR A 172 -16.48 3.95 -21.26
CA TYR A 172 -15.03 4.01 -21.41
C TYR A 172 -14.61 4.29 -22.86
N LEU A 173 -15.14 3.56 -23.85
CA LEU A 173 -14.84 3.81 -25.27
C LEU A 173 -15.26 5.20 -25.73
N LYS A 174 -16.40 5.70 -25.24
CA LYS A 174 -16.85 7.07 -25.53
C LYS A 174 -15.83 8.08 -25.00
N GLN A 175 -15.38 7.92 -23.76
CA GLN A 175 -14.41 8.83 -23.14
C GLN A 175 -13.05 8.82 -23.82
N VAL A 176 -12.61 7.66 -24.31
CA VAL A 176 -11.40 7.53 -25.14
C VAL A 176 -11.55 8.28 -26.46
N LYS A 177 -12.71 8.14 -27.14
CA LYS A 177 -12.99 8.87 -28.38
C LYS A 177 -13.01 10.39 -28.16
N ASP A 178 -13.63 10.83 -27.07
CA ASP A 178 -13.74 12.24 -26.69
C ASP A 178 -12.39 12.80 -26.17
N LYS A 179 -11.31 11.99 -26.14
CA LYS A 179 -9.98 12.32 -25.59
C LYS A 179 -9.99 12.81 -24.15
N THR A 180 -11.06 12.49 -23.41
CA THR A 180 -11.20 12.81 -21.98
C THR A 180 -10.36 11.89 -21.11
N ILE A 181 -10.07 10.69 -21.61
CA ILE A 181 -9.26 9.67 -20.93
C ILE A 181 -8.28 9.10 -21.94
N SER A 182 -7.08 8.81 -21.47
CA SER A 182 -6.05 8.19 -22.30
C SER A 182 -6.50 6.82 -22.83
N ASP A 183 -6.17 6.54 -24.09
CA ASP A 183 -6.43 5.26 -24.74
C ASP A 183 -5.59 4.10 -24.19
N HIS A 184 -4.71 4.40 -23.23
CA HIS A 184 -3.68 3.49 -22.74
C HIS A 184 -4.23 2.12 -22.33
N CYS A 185 -5.44 2.04 -21.75
CA CYS A 185 -6.00 0.76 -21.28
C CYS A 185 -6.47 -0.21 -22.37
N ILE A 186 -6.63 0.25 -23.61
CA ILE A 186 -6.82 -0.63 -24.80
C ILE A 186 -5.54 -0.65 -25.65
N GLY A 187 -4.58 0.21 -25.32
CA GLY A 187 -3.30 0.31 -26.01
C GLY A 187 -2.50 -0.98 -25.96
N LYS A 188 -1.59 -1.10 -26.93
CA LYS A 188 -0.70 -2.25 -27.06
C LYS A 188 0.09 -2.57 -25.79
N ASN A 189 0.45 -1.56 -24.99
CA ASN A 189 1.25 -1.76 -23.79
C ASN A 189 0.46 -2.50 -22.70
N ILE A 190 -0.76 -2.02 -22.40
CA ILE A 190 -1.61 -2.65 -21.38
C ILE A 190 -2.04 -4.07 -21.82
N GLN A 191 -2.34 -4.27 -23.11
CA GLN A 191 -2.56 -5.63 -23.62
C GLN A 191 -1.36 -6.56 -23.36
N ASN A 192 -0.13 -6.10 -23.60
CA ASN A 192 1.07 -6.90 -23.35
C ASN A 192 1.27 -7.19 -21.86
N GLU A 193 1.04 -6.21 -21.00
CA GLU A 193 1.13 -6.39 -19.54
C GLU A 193 0.12 -7.43 -19.06
N LEU A 194 -1.15 -7.34 -19.49
CA LEU A 194 -2.18 -8.31 -19.12
C LEU A 194 -1.80 -9.74 -19.58
N ILE A 195 -1.31 -9.89 -20.82
CA ILE A 195 -0.84 -11.18 -21.35
C ILE A 195 0.34 -11.71 -20.52
N GLN A 196 1.32 -10.86 -20.19
CA GLN A 196 2.49 -11.25 -19.40
C GLN A 196 2.10 -11.65 -17.97
N LEU A 197 1.20 -10.91 -17.32
CA LEU A 197 0.69 -11.23 -15.99
C LEU A 197 -0.02 -12.58 -15.98
N MET A 198 -0.91 -12.82 -16.95
CA MET A 198 -1.60 -14.11 -17.08
C MET A 198 -0.61 -15.25 -17.36
N ALA A 199 0.33 -15.05 -18.28
CA ALA A 199 1.34 -16.06 -18.61
C ALA A 199 2.22 -16.40 -17.41
N SER A 200 2.65 -15.39 -16.63
CA SER A 200 3.42 -15.56 -15.40
C SER A 200 2.64 -16.32 -14.33
N HIS A 201 1.35 -15.99 -14.16
CA HIS A 201 0.48 -16.70 -13.22
C HIS A 201 0.32 -18.17 -13.60
N VAL A 202 -0.01 -18.46 -14.88
CA VAL A 202 -0.15 -19.84 -15.38
C VAL A 202 1.17 -20.62 -15.22
N LYS A 203 2.31 -20.01 -15.56
CA LYS A 203 3.63 -20.62 -15.36
C LYS A 203 3.88 -20.96 -13.90
N THR A 204 3.60 -20.04 -12.98
CA THR A 204 3.73 -20.26 -11.54
C THR A 204 2.87 -21.42 -11.06
N GLN A 205 1.61 -21.48 -11.51
CA GLN A 205 0.69 -22.58 -11.17
C GLN A 205 1.20 -23.94 -11.68
N ILE A 206 1.73 -24.01 -12.91
CA ILE A 206 2.32 -25.23 -13.47
C ILE A 206 3.52 -25.68 -12.64
N VAL A 207 4.42 -24.75 -12.29
CA VAL A 207 5.60 -25.04 -11.48
C VAL A 207 5.19 -25.57 -10.09
N GLN A 208 4.24 -24.90 -9.43
CA GLN A 208 3.73 -25.33 -8.12
C GLN A 208 3.11 -26.73 -8.17
N LYS A 209 2.25 -27.01 -9.17
CA LYS A 209 1.69 -28.35 -9.38
C LYS A 209 2.78 -29.40 -9.59
N THR A 210 3.83 -29.06 -10.34
CA THR A 210 4.96 -29.96 -10.61
C THR A 210 5.75 -30.27 -9.34
N ILE A 211 6.02 -29.25 -8.51
CA ILE A 211 6.69 -29.41 -7.21
C ILE A 211 5.84 -30.28 -6.29
N ASN A 212 4.56 -29.96 -6.12
CA ASN A 212 3.67 -30.70 -5.23
C ASN A 212 3.59 -32.18 -5.63
N ASN A 213 3.46 -32.48 -6.93
CA ASN A 213 3.41 -33.87 -7.41
C ASN A 213 4.75 -34.62 -7.23
N LYS A 214 5.89 -33.91 -7.16
CA LYS A 214 7.21 -34.52 -6.98
C LYS A 214 7.56 -34.75 -5.51
N TYR A 215 7.08 -33.90 -4.60
CA TYR A 215 7.43 -33.90 -3.18
C TYR A 215 6.27 -34.27 -2.23
N SER A 216 5.06 -34.52 -2.72
CA SER A 216 4.04 -35.28 -1.98
C SER A 216 4.38 -36.77 -2.00
N LYS A 217 5.29 -37.17 -1.11
CA LYS A 217 5.47 -38.56 -0.64
C LYS A 217 5.35 -38.58 0.87
#